data_AF-A0A8A1UVP6-F1
#
_entry.id   AF-A0A8A1UVP6-F1
#
_cell.length_a   1.000
_cell.length_b   1.000
_cell.length_c   1.000
_cell.angle_alpha   90.00
_cell.angle_beta   90.00
_cell.angle_gamma   90.00
#
_symmetry.space_group_name_H-M   'P 1'
#
loop_
_entity.id
_entity.type
_entity.pdbx_description
1 polymer ?
#
loop_
_entity_poly.entity_id
_entity_poly.type
_entity_poly.pdbx_seq_one_letter_code
_entity_poly.pdbx_strand_id
1 'polypeptide(L)'
;MARRSRRTLVIAVTATGAALAAGGMIALSAASPPGRESAPNAGHPACGRAAAHYPSQLLGKERSSTSAEGVAIWGDGAVVLRCGTAPPKPTTDPCFNVNGVDWVLREGASDNGERVLITYGRAPAVEVTVAQASAPAGDGLADLNAAVKEIPQTAHCV
;
A
#
# COMPACT_ATOMS: atom_id res chain seq x y z
N MET A 1 -12.66 -86.77 -33.77
CA MET A 1 -13.07 -86.92 -32.35
C MET A 1 -13.10 -85.54 -31.71
N ALA A 2 -14.28 -85.06 -31.33
CA ALA A 2 -14.49 -83.77 -30.68
C ALA A 2 -14.87 -83.98 -29.20
N ARG A 3 -14.23 -83.27 -28.27
CA ARG A 3 -14.68 -83.16 -26.87
C ARG A 3 -14.21 -81.84 -26.21
N ARG A 4 -15.12 -80.87 -26.24
CA ARG A 4 -15.53 -79.90 -25.19
C ARG A 4 -14.71 -79.91 -23.87
N SER A 5 -14.27 -78.73 -23.41
CA SER A 5 -14.70 -78.16 -22.12
C SER A 5 -14.09 -76.77 -21.86
N ARG A 6 -14.97 -75.83 -21.49
CA ARG A 6 -14.67 -74.49 -20.97
C ARG A 6 -14.03 -74.57 -19.57
N ARG A 7 -13.28 -73.53 -19.17
CA ARG A 7 -13.38 -72.89 -17.85
C ARG A 7 -12.56 -71.60 -17.80
N THR A 8 -13.28 -70.52 -17.51
CA THR A 8 -12.86 -69.13 -17.29
C THR A 8 -12.07 -68.99 -15.99
N LEU A 9 -11.10 -68.06 -15.94
CA LEU A 9 -10.73 -67.37 -14.71
C LEU A 9 -10.12 -65.99 -15.03
N VAL A 10 -10.89 -64.97 -14.67
CA VAL A 10 -10.51 -63.55 -14.53
C VAL A 10 -9.58 -63.43 -13.30
N ILE A 11 -8.65 -62.48 -13.28
CA ILE A 11 -8.31 -61.63 -12.10
C ILE A 11 -7.25 -60.56 -12.44
N ALA A 12 -7.65 -59.31 -12.17
CA ALA A 12 -6.93 -58.12 -11.72
C ALA A 12 -5.75 -57.54 -12.52
N VAL A 13 -6.01 -56.42 -13.21
CA VAL A 13 -4.99 -55.43 -13.60
C VAL A 13 -4.82 -54.43 -12.45
N THR A 14 -3.65 -54.41 -11.84
CA THR A 14 -3.22 -53.42 -10.84
C THR A 14 -2.78 -52.14 -11.55
N ALA A 15 -3.51 -51.04 -11.35
CA ALA A 15 -3.15 -49.72 -11.85
C ALA A 15 -2.14 -49.04 -10.90
N THR A 16 -0.90 -48.90 -11.35
CA THR A 16 0.12 -47.94 -10.84
C THR A 16 0.15 -46.80 -11.87
N GLY A 17 0.01 -45.51 -11.58
CA GLY A 17 0.52 -44.71 -10.46
C GLY A 17 1.39 -43.60 -11.07
N ALA A 18 0.81 -42.44 -11.41
CA ALA A 18 1.56 -41.26 -11.84
C ALA A 18 0.77 -39.98 -11.47
N ALA A 19 0.97 -39.49 -10.24
CA ALA A 19 0.46 -38.22 -9.78
C ALA A 19 1.44 -37.11 -10.15
N LEU A 20 1.04 -36.20 -11.04
CA LEU A 20 1.75 -34.96 -11.35
C LEU A 20 1.57 -33.97 -10.18
N ALA A 21 2.64 -33.76 -9.42
CA ALA A 21 2.70 -32.76 -8.36
C ALA A 21 2.76 -31.35 -8.98
N ALA A 22 1.63 -30.63 -8.97
CA ALA A 22 1.61 -29.20 -9.22
C ALA A 22 2.10 -28.47 -7.96
N GLY A 23 3.36 -28.03 -7.97
CA GLY A 23 3.93 -27.20 -6.91
C GLY A 23 3.29 -25.82 -6.90
N GLY A 24 2.31 -25.61 -6.03
CA GLY A 24 1.78 -24.28 -5.72
C GLY A 24 2.79 -23.50 -4.90
N MET A 25 3.41 -22.48 -5.50
CA MET A 25 4.14 -21.47 -4.74
C MET A 25 3.12 -20.67 -3.92
N ILE A 26 2.97 -21.03 -2.64
CA ILE A 26 2.23 -20.23 -1.67
C ILE A 26 3.10 -18.99 -1.40
N ALA A 27 2.80 -17.88 -2.07
CA ALA A 27 3.34 -16.59 -1.71
C ALA A 27 2.81 -16.26 -0.31
N LEU A 28 3.66 -16.43 0.69
CA LEU A 28 3.36 -16.09 2.08
C LEU A 28 3.39 -14.56 2.18
N SER A 29 2.25 -13.92 1.89
CA SER A 29 2.09 -12.48 2.08
C SER A 29 2.15 -12.19 3.57
N ALA A 30 3.31 -11.79 4.09
CA ALA A 30 3.41 -11.23 5.42
C ALA A 30 2.50 -9.99 5.46
N ALA A 31 1.43 -10.05 6.24
CA ALA A 31 0.54 -8.91 6.43
C ALA A 31 1.38 -7.75 7.00
N SER A 32 1.37 -6.61 6.31
CA SER A 32 1.98 -5.39 6.84
C SER A 32 1.23 -4.95 8.10
N PRO A 33 1.89 -4.33 9.09
CA PRO A 33 1.17 -3.66 10.16
C PRO A 33 0.14 -2.69 9.57
N PRO A 34 -1.04 -2.54 10.20
CA PRO A 34 -2.10 -1.68 9.69
C PRO A 34 -1.58 -0.25 9.47
N GLY A 35 -2.00 0.38 8.39
CA GLY A 35 -1.56 1.71 7.98
C GLY A 35 -0.20 1.74 7.28
N ARG A 36 0.45 0.59 7.05
CA ARG A 36 1.72 0.47 6.30
C ARG A 36 1.58 -0.27 4.98
N GLU A 37 0.39 -0.79 4.70
CA GLU A 37 0.07 -1.43 3.43
C GLU A 37 -0.11 -0.41 2.29
N SER A 38 0.09 -0.86 1.05
CA SER A 38 -0.21 -0.06 -0.14
C SER A 38 -1.64 0.49 -0.11
N ALA A 39 -1.82 1.73 -0.57
CA ALA A 39 -3.16 2.28 -0.75
C ALA A 39 -3.88 1.63 -1.95
N PRO A 40 -5.23 1.71 -2.04
CA PRO A 40 -6.01 1.03 -3.08
C PRO A 40 -5.56 1.32 -4.52
N ASN A 41 -5.04 2.52 -4.79
CA ASN A 41 -4.55 2.92 -6.12
C ASN A 41 -3.03 3.16 -6.16
N ALA A 42 -2.25 2.45 -5.33
CA ALA A 42 -0.79 2.63 -5.25
C ALA A 42 -0.07 2.40 -6.58
N GLY A 43 -0.60 1.50 -7.43
CA GLY A 43 -0.07 1.22 -8.77
C GLY A 43 -0.35 2.29 -9.83
N HIS A 44 -0.94 3.42 -9.47
CA HIS A 44 -1.15 4.51 -10.41
C HIS A 44 0.21 5.10 -10.87
N PRO A 45 0.43 5.37 -12.17
CA PRO A 45 1.72 5.85 -12.67
C PRO A 45 2.26 7.12 -11.99
N ALA A 46 1.34 8.00 -11.54
CA ALA A 46 1.72 9.19 -10.80
C ALA A 46 2.33 8.89 -9.41
N CYS A 47 1.89 7.79 -8.75
CA CYS A 47 2.53 7.33 -7.52
C CYS A 47 3.93 6.78 -7.79
N GLY A 48 4.15 6.12 -8.92
CA GLY A 48 5.49 5.69 -9.34
C GLY A 48 6.45 6.87 -9.52
N ARG A 49 6.01 7.95 -10.16
CA ARG A 49 6.80 9.19 -10.27
C ARG A 49 7.03 9.85 -8.91
N ALA A 50 5.99 10.00 -8.09
CA ALA A 50 6.11 10.56 -6.75
C ALA A 50 7.11 9.77 -5.90
N ALA A 51 7.10 8.43 -5.97
CA ALA A 51 7.99 7.56 -5.22
C ALA A 51 9.48 7.76 -5.54
N ALA A 52 9.81 8.17 -6.78
CA ALA A 52 11.18 8.51 -7.17
C ALA A 52 11.73 9.74 -6.42
N HIS A 53 10.85 10.55 -5.84
CA HIS A 53 11.18 11.77 -5.10
C HIS A 53 10.94 11.65 -3.59
N TYR A 54 10.65 10.44 -3.07
CA TYR A 54 10.53 10.25 -1.62
C TYR A 54 11.89 10.45 -0.93
N PRO A 55 12.00 11.38 0.03
CA PRO A 55 13.28 11.72 0.62
C PRO A 55 13.85 10.54 1.42
N SER A 56 15.18 10.46 1.50
CA SER A 56 15.87 9.46 2.32
C SER A 56 15.67 9.70 3.81
N GLN A 57 15.47 10.96 4.22
CA GLN A 57 15.17 11.35 5.58
C GLN A 57 13.95 12.28 5.63
N LEU A 58 13.20 12.21 6.72
CA LEU A 58 12.07 13.10 6.99
C LEU A 58 12.01 13.37 8.49
N LEU A 59 11.94 14.64 8.90
CA LEU A 59 11.95 15.04 10.31
C LEU A 59 13.16 14.45 11.10
N GLY A 60 14.33 14.36 10.44
CA GLY A 60 15.54 13.77 11.02
C GLY A 60 15.49 12.25 11.22
N LYS A 61 14.50 11.56 10.63
CA LYS A 61 14.34 10.10 10.70
C LYS A 61 14.69 9.47 9.35
N GLU A 62 15.44 8.38 9.38
CA GLU A 62 15.80 7.60 8.17
C GLU A 62 14.60 6.84 7.59
N ARG A 63 14.58 6.71 6.26
CA ARG A 63 13.59 5.93 5.53
C ARG A 63 13.93 4.44 5.58
N SER A 64 12.97 3.61 5.99
CA SER A 64 13.08 2.16 5.97
C SER A 64 12.85 1.60 4.56
N SER A 65 13.47 0.46 4.25
CA SER A 65 13.12 -0.32 3.06
C SER A 65 11.72 -0.91 3.19
N THR A 66 10.92 -0.86 2.12
CA THR A 66 9.61 -1.50 2.05
C THR A 66 9.39 -2.08 0.65
N SER A 67 8.68 -3.20 0.58
CA SER A 67 8.19 -3.77 -0.68
C SER A 67 6.77 -3.32 -1.03
N ALA A 68 6.10 -2.59 -0.13
CA ALA A 68 4.76 -2.05 -0.39
C ALA A 68 4.85 -0.90 -1.40
N GLU A 69 4.12 -1.05 -2.50
CA GLU A 69 4.06 -0.05 -3.58
C GLU A 69 3.46 1.26 -3.07
N GLY A 70 4.04 2.39 -3.52
CA GLY A 70 3.56 3.73 -3.17
C GLY A 70 3.76 4.13 -1.70
N VAL A 71 4.40 3.28 -0.89
CA VAL A 71 4.60 3.49 0.56
C VAL A 71 6.02 3.98 0.86
N ALA A 72 6.14 4.92 1.80
CA ALA A 72 7.40 5.25 2.45
C ALA A 72 7.21 5.31 3.97
N ILE A 73 8.21 4.84 4.71
CA ILE A 73 8.17 4.70 6.17
C ILE A 73 9.43 5.33 6.73
N TRP A 74 9.32 6.24 7.69
CA TRP A 74 10.46 6.85 8.37
C TRP A 74 10.41 6.59 9.88
N GLY A 75 11.59 6.34 10.47
CA GLY A 75 11.78 6.14 11.90
C GLY A 75 10.84 5.10 12.51
N ASP A 76 10.89 3.88 11.98
CA ASP A 76 10.10 2.72 12.41
C ASP A 76 8.57 2.91 12.38
N GLY A 77 8.09 3.80 11.51
CA GLY A 77 6.67 4.10 11.34
C GLY A 77 6.19 5.31 12.14
N ALA A 78 7.11 6.10 12.68
CA ALA A 78 6.80 7.42 13.23
C ALA A 78 6.16 8.36 12.19
N VAL A 79 6.53 8.18 10.92
CA VAL A 79 5.86 8.78 9.76
C VAL A 79 5.65 7.69 8.70
N VAL A 80 4.44 7.59 8.17
CA VAL A 80 4.11 6.70 7.05
C VAL A 80 3.42 7.52 5.97
N LEU A 81 3.90 7.40 4.74
CA LEU A 81 3.30 7.98 3.55
C LEU A 81 2.73 6.88 2.67
N ARG A 82 1.52 7.06 2.17
CA ARG A 82 0.86 6.17 1.21
C ARG A 82 0.29 6.98 0.05
N CYS A 83 0.83 6.77 -1.15
CA CYS A 83 0.23 7.31 -2.37
C CYS A 83 -0.81 6.33 -2.92
N GLY A 84 -1.92 6.86 -3.44
CA GLY A 84 -3.00 6.03 -3.99
C GLY A 84 -4.27 6.01 -3.14
N THR A 85 -4.33 6.82 -2.07
CA THR A 85 -5.54 6.91 -1.24
C THR A 85 -6.65 7.63 -1.99
N ALA A 86 -7.88 7.44 -1.53
CA ALA A 86 -9.04 8.13 -2.06
C ALA A 86 -8.91 9.65 -1.78
N PRO A 87 -9.05 10.52 -2.79
CA PRO A 87 -9.00 11.96 -2.57
C PRO A 87 -10.12 12.40 -1.60
N PRO A 88 -9.83 13.33 -0.67
CA PRO A 88 -10.87 13.89 0.18
C PRO A 88 -11.95 14.55 -0.66
N LYS A 89 -13.21 14.32 -0.29
CA LYS A 89 -14.33 15.13 -0.77
C LYS A 89 -14.27 16.53 -0.13
N PRO A 90 -15.00 17.53 -0.65
CA PRO A 90 -15.19 18.80 0.05
C PRO A 90 -15.56 18.55 1.52
N THR A 91 -14.85 19.20 2.43
CA THR A 91 -14.90 18.94 3.87
C THR A 91 -14.73 20.23 4.66
N THR A 92 -15.17 20.22 5.91
CA THR A 92 -14.93 21.29 6.90
C THR A 92 -13.71 21.03 7.78
N ASP A 93 -13.04 19.89 7.59
CA ASP A 93 -11.80 19.56 8.27
C ASP A 93 -10.72 20.64 7.99
N PRO A 94 -9.79 20.89 8.92
CA PRO A 94 -8.73 21.87 8.71
C PRO A 94 -7.95 21.59 7.42
N CYS A 95 -7.90 22.59 6.55
CA CYS A 95 -7.21 22.54 5.26
C CYS A 95 -6.15 23.64 5.23
N PHE A 96 -4.92 23.29 4.87
CA PHE A 96 -3.83 24.27 4.82
C PHE A 96 -2.87 24.02 3.65
N ASN A 97 -2.33 25.13 3.14
CA ASN A 97 -1.36 25.12 2.05
C ASN A 97 0.06 25.08 2.60
N VAL A 98 0.87 24.14 2.12
CA VAL A 98 2.31 24.09 2.36
C VAL A 98 3.00 24.20 1.01
N ASN A 99 3.49 25.40 0.69
CA ASN A 99 4.25 25.70 -0.53
C ASN A 99 3.57 25.20 -1.83
N GLY A 100 2.26 25.42 -1.96
CA GLY A 100 1.48 25.04 -3.14
C GLY A 100 0.94 23.61 -3.14
N VAL A 101 1.02 22.90 -2.00
CA VAL A 101 0.32 21.64 -1.78
C VAL A 101 -0.71 21.84 -0.68
N ASP A 102 -1.97 21.57 -1.00
CA ASP A 102 -3.06 21.63 -0.03
C ASP A 102 -3.20 20.31 0.70
N TRP A 103 -3.33 20.37 2.03
CA TRP A 103 -3.45 19.22 2.92
C TRP A 103 -4.68 19.35 3.80
N VAL A 104 -5.46 18.29 3.89
CA VAL A 104 -6.56 18.14 4.85
C VAL A 104 -6.06 17.34 6.06
N LEU A 105 -6.17 17.89 7.26
CA LEU A 105 -5.97 17.15 8.50
C LEU A 105 -7.26 16.43 8.88
N ARG A 106 -7.26 15.10 8.86
CA ARG A 106 -8.42 14.30 9.25
C ARG A 106 -8.46 14.16 10.77
N GLU A 107 -9.26 14.99 11.41
CA GLU A 107 -9.52 14.88 12.85
C GLU A 107 -10.28 13.59 13.16
N GLY A 108 -9.91 12.92 14.27
CA GLY A 108 -10.57 11.67 14.68
C GLY A 108 -10.34 10.46 13.76
N ALA A 109 -9.44 10.56 12.77
CA ALA A 109 -9.11 9.44 11.89
C ALA A 109 -8.28 8.34 12.55
N SER A 110 -7.79 8.56 13.77
CA SER A 110 -7.08 7.54 14.54
C SER A 110 -7.42 7.59 16.02
N ASP A 111 -7.66 6.41 16.59
CA ASP A 111 -7.98 6.20 18.00
C ASP A 111 -6.74 6.29 18.91
N ASN A 112 -5.54 6.11 18.35
CA ASN A 112 -4.29 6.12 19.11
C ASN A 112 -3.67 7.52 19.23
N GLY A 113 -4.38 8.54 18.74
CA GLY A 113 -3.80 9.83 18.43
C GLY A 113 -2.74 9.63 17.35
N GLU A 114 -3.14 9.55 16.10
CA GLU A 114 -2.22 9.75 14.98
C GLU A 114 -2.81 10.89 14.17
N ARG A 115 -1.94 11.71 13.59
CA ARG A 115 -2.37 12.78 12.71
C ARG A 115 -2.32 12.26 11.29
N VAL A 116 -3.48 12.21 10.65
CA VAL A 116 -3.62 11.77 9.26
C VAL A 116 -3.83 12.99 8.39
N LEU A 117 -2.91 13.22 7.46
CA LEU A 117 -2.95 14.33 6.51
C LEU A 117 -3.09 13.79 5.10
N ILE A 118 -4.05 14.30 4.35
CA ILE A 118 -4.31 13.84 2.99
C ILE A 118 -4.25 15.03 2.04
N THR A 119 -3.53 14.89 0.94
CA THR A 119 -3.45 15.95 -0.08
C THR A 119 -4.84 16.24 -0.67
N TYR A 120 -5.22 17.51 -0.73
CA TYR A 120 -6.48 17.96 -1.31
C TYR A 120 -6.35 18.24 -2.81
N GLY A 121 -7.42 17.99 -3.56
CA GLY A 121 -7.49 18.32 -4.98
C GLY A 121 -6.51 17.54 -5.87
N ARG A 122 -5.99 16.39 -5.43
CA ARG A 122 -5.07 15.53 -6.19
C ARG A 122 -5.65 14.13 -6.30
N ALA A 123 -5.52 13.51 -7.48
CA ALA A 123 -5.97 12.16 -7.75
C ALA A 123 -4.89 11.38 -8.51
N PRO A 124 -4.29 10.32 -7.92
CA PRO A 124 -4.51 9.82 -6.55
C PRO A 124 -4.09 10.80 -5.46
N ALA A 125 -4.64 10.66 -4.25
CA ALA A 125 -4.15 11.44 -3.11
C ALA A 125 -2.99 10.74 -2.40
N VAL A 126 -2.18 11.54 -1.71
CA VAL A 126 -1.14 11.09 -0.80
C VAL A 126 -1.63 11.28 0.63
N GLU A 127 -1.60 10.20 1.40
CA GLU A 127 -1.86 10.17 2.84
C GLU A 127 -0.53 10.14 3.59
N VAL A 128 -0.42 10.94 4.64
CA VAL A 128 0.71 10.96 5.57
C VAL A 128 0.17 10.81 6.97
N THR A 129 0.60 9.75 7.66
CA THR A 129 0.26 9.47 9.04
C THR A 129 1.47 9.77 9.91
N VAL A 130 1.28 10.57 10.97
CA VAL A 130 2.33 10.98 11.91
C VAL A 130 1.92 10.61 13.33
N ALA A 131 2.72 9.78 14.01
CA ALA A 131 2.52 9.42 15.41
C ALA A 131 2.59 10.66 16.34
N GLN A 132 1.87 10.67 17.46
CA GLN A 132 1.81 11.85 18.36
C GLN A 132 3.13 12.20 19.00
N ALA A 133 3.96 11.20 19.30
CA ALA A 133 5.29 11.43 19.89
C ALA A 133 6.31 12.02 18.89
N SER A 134 5.93 12.19 17.62
CA SER A 134 6.78 12.79 16.58
C SER A 134 6.59 14.31 16.49
N ALA A 135 7.55 14.99 15.86
CA ALA A 135 7.51 16.43 15.60
C ALA A 135 6.18 16.88 14.95
N PRO A 136 5.81 18.17 15.02
CA PRO A 136 4.61 18.69 14.38
C PRO A 136 4.49 18.20 12.93
N ALA A 137 3.33 17.64 12.57
CA ALA A 137 3.15 16.97 11.28
C ALA A 137 3.40 17.91 10.10
N GLY A 138 3.17 19.23 10.29
CA GLY A 138 3.42 20.26 9.29
C GLY A 138 4.89 20.44 8.92
N ASP A 139 5.83 20.18 9.84
CA ASP A 139 7.25 20.50 9.63
C ASP A 139 7.91 19.61 8.55
N GLY A 140 7.36 18.42 8.32
CA GLY A 140 7.86 17.47 7.30
C GLY A 140 7.17 17.59 5.94
N LEU A 141 6.01 18.26 5.86
CA LEU A 141 5.24 18.29 4.60
C LEU A 141 5.96 19.08 3.51
N ALA A 142 6.76 20.07 3.90
CA ALA A 142 7.53 20.87 2.95
C ALA A 142 8.54 20.01 2.17
N ASP A 143 9.18 19.05 2.84
CA ASP A 143 10.17 18.14 2.26
C ASP A 143 9.53 17.11 1.31
N LEU A 144 8.22 16.85 1.47
CA LEU A 144 7.46 15.96 0.60
C LEU A 144 6.95 16.63 -0.68
N ASN A 145 7.10 17.95 -0.82
CA ASN A 145 6.55 18.69 -1.95
C ASN A 145 7.04 18.20 -3.31
N ALA A 146 8.33 17.84 -3.43
CA ALA A 146 8.88 17.35 -4.69
C ALA A 146 8.15 16.09 -5.16
N ALA A 147 7.83 15.17 -4.25
CA ALA A 147 7.07 13.97 -4.55
C ALA A 147 5.60 14.27 -4.84
N VAL A 148 4.94 15.06 -3.99
CA VAL A 148 3.50 15.30 -4.12
C VAL A 148 3.15 16.11 -5.38
N LYS A 149 4.06 16.99 -5.82
CA LYS A 149 3.86 17.82 -7.02
C LYS A 149 3.89 17.03 -8.33
N GLU A 150 4.34 15.76 -8.32
CA GLU A 150 4.22 14.83 -9.46
C GLU A 150 2.76 14.46 -9.80
N ILE A 151 1.84 14.75 -8.88
CA ILE A 151 0.40 14.54 -9.04
C ILE A 151 -0.28 15.91 -9.16
N PRO A 152 -0.83 16.30 -10.32
CA PRO A 152 -1.41 17.62 -10.49
C PRO A 152 -2.52 17.95 -9.50
N GLN A 153 -2.59 19.21 -9.07
CA GLN A 153 -3.67 19.72 -8.23
C GLN A 153 -4.76 20.37 -9.09
N THR A 154 -6.01 19.98 -8.87
CA THR A 154 -7.18 20.41 -9.64
C THR A 154 -8.24 21.11 -8.79
N ALA A 155 -8.08 21.09 -7.46
CA ALA A 155 -8.91 21.82 -6.51
C ALA A 155 -8.06 22.36 -5.36
N HIS A 156 -8.57 23.37 -4.66
CA HIS A 156 -7.83 24.08 -3.61
C HIS A 156 -8.63 24.16 -2.31
N CYS A 157 -7.93 24.30 -1.18
CA CYS A 157 -8.57 24.76 0.06
C CYS A 157 -9.32 26.09 -0.23
N VAL A 158 -10.45 26.30 0.46
CA VAL A 158 -11.27 27.52 0.37
C VAL A 158 -11.19 28.35 1.63
#